data_AF-M0CMT5-F1
#
_entry.id   AF-M0CMT5-F1
#
_cell.length_a   1.000
_cell.length_b   1.000
_cell.length_c   1.000
_cell.angle_alpha   90.00
_cell.angle_beta   90.00
_cell.angle_gamma   90.00
#
_symmetry.space_group_name_H-M   'P 1'
#
loop_
_entity.id
_entity.type
_entity.pdbx_description
1 polymer ?
#
loop_
_entity_poly.entity_id
_entity_poly.type
_entity_poly.pdbx_seq_one_letter_code
_entity_poly.pdbx_strand_id
1 'polypeptide(L)'
;MNLRDWVGSGHQSYLGDHPRQVVFGSMTTVALFAAGVFFDGLSQAIGTTGLVVVALAGFLTGASLGRKWYEGVAVAFRAVVIGLAVSALAVTVGLLVLWLVQPEGNSMYGALLSGVFLMVLGPLFGFVGAVGGGVGTVLRRFVVPPGTDPPTY
;
A
#
# COMPACT_ATOMS: atom_id res chain seq x y z
N MET A 1 9.07 39.71 -2.51
CA MET A 1 8.83 38.25 -2.29
C MET A 1 9.37 37.50 -3.50
N ASN A 2 10.33 36.61 -3.29
CA ASN A 2 11.12 35.97 -4.35
C ASN A 2 10.44 34.69 -4.87
N LEU A 3 10.32 34.55 -6.19
CA LEU A 3 9.78 33.37 -6.88
C LEU A 3 10.53 32.05 -6.55
N ARG A 4 11.77 32.14 -6.06
CA ARG A 4 12.55 30.99 -5.58
C ARG A 4 12.00 30.35 -4.31
N ASP A 5 11.42 31.15 -3.41
CA ASP A 5 10.89 30.62 -2.15
C ASP A 5 9.62 29.79 -2.41
N TRP A 6 8.82 30.17 -3.41
CA TRP A 6 7.61 29.43 -3.81
C TRP A 6 7.91 28.05 -4.41
N VAL A 7 9.02 27.91 -5.12
CA VAL A 7 9.43 26.64 -5.74
C VAL A 7 10.21 25.75 -4.76
N GLY A 8 11.03 26.36 -3.89
CA GLY A 8 11.90 25.68 -2.93
C GLY A 8 11.18 25.15 -1.69
N SER A 9 10.22 25.90 -1.13
CA SER A 9 9.49 25.46 0.07
C SER A 9 8.33 24.50 -0.23
N GLY A 10 7.92 24.39 -1.49
CA GLY A 10 6.88 23.45 -1.90
C GLY A 10 7.38 22.01 -1.88
N HIS A 11 8.49 21.71 -2.56
CA HIS A 11 8.81 20.33 -2.92
C HIS A 11 9.32 19.45 -1.77
N GLN A 12 9.85 20.02 -0.69
CA GLN A 12 10.37 19.25 0.45
C GLN A 12 9.30 18.80 1.46
N SER A 13 8.10 19.39 1.46
CA SER A 13 7.04 19.05 2.42
C SER A 13 6.07 17.96 1.92
N TYR A 14 5.87 17.81 0.61
CA TYR A 14 4.85 16.89 0.07
C TYR A 14 5.18 15.39 0.20
N LEU A 15 6.44 15.05 0.46
CA LEU A 15 6.94 13.67 0.54
C LEU A 15 7.15 13.20 2.00
N GLY A 16 6.73 13.97 3.01
CA GLY A 16 6.92 13.63 4.44
C GLY A 16 5.71 13.86 5.33
N ASP A 17 4.74 14.67 4.90
CA ASP A 17 3.72 15.24 5.79
C ASP A 17 2.48 14.35 6.04
N HIS A 18 2.51 13.05 5.71
CA HIS A 18 1.35 12.16 5.89
C HIS A 18 1.70 10.81 6.56
N PRO A 19 2.45 10.79 7.68
CA PRO A 19 2.88 9.53 8.29
C PRO A 19 1.68 8.67 8.74
N ARG A 20 0.62 9.29 9.26
CA ARG A 20 -0.57 8.56 9.71
C ARG A 20 -1.33 7.89 8.57
N GLN A 21 -1.45 8.56 7.43
CA GLN A 21 -2.16 8.03 6.26
C GLN A 21 -1.34 6.94 5.58
N VAL A 22 0.00 7.08 5.56
CA VAL A 22 0.90 6.00 5.11
C VAL A 22 0.77 4.78 6.02
N VAL A 23 0.77 4.97 7.35
CA VAL A 23 0.58 3.88 8.32
C VAL A 23 -0.79 3.23 8.16
N PHE A 24 -1.87 4.01 8.13
CA PHE A 24 -3.23 3.52 7.91
C PHE A 24 -3.34 2.73 6.61
N GLY A 25 -2.83 3.29 5.51
CA GLY A 25 -2.85 2.63 4.22
C GLY A 25 -2.03 1.34 4.21
N SER A 26 -0.85 1.34 4.84
CA SER A 26 -0.01 0.14 4.93
C SER A 26 -0.68 -0.98 5.74
N MET A 27 -1.33 -0.63 6.86
CA MET A 27 -2.10 -1.58 7.67
C MET A 27 -3.30 -2.11 6.90
N THR A 28 -3.97 -1.24 6.14
CA THR A 28 -5.10 -1.64 5.27
C THR A 28 -4.63 -2.59 4.17
N THR A 29 -3.48 -2.31 3.54
CA THR A 29 -2.87 -3.21 2.55
C THR A 29 -2.54 -4.56 3.18
N VAL A 30 -1.89 -4.58 4.35
CA VAL A 30 -1.55 -5.83 5.05
C VAL A 30 -2.81 -6.64 5.36
N ALA A 31 -3.85 -6.00 5.92
CA ALA A 31 -5.09 -6.67 6.30
C ALA A 31 -5.83 -7.24 5.08
N LEU A 32 -6.01 -6.45 4.02
CA LEU A 32 -6.71 -6.90 2.83
C LEU A 32 -5.89 -7.95 2.06
N PHE A 33 -4.56 -7.81 2.01
CA PHE A 33 -3.70 -8.81 1.38
C PHE A 33 -3.72 -10.12 2.14
N ALA A 34 -3.64 -10.09 3.47
CA ALA A 34 -3.77 -11.28 4.31
C ALA A 34 -5.13 -11.95 4.13
N ALA A 35 -6.21 -11.18 4.05
CA ALA A 35 -7.54 -11.72 3.74
C ALA A 35 -7.59 -12.38 2.36
N GLY A 36 -7.03 -11.74 1.33
CA GLY A 36 -6.93 -12.33 -0.02
C GLY A 36 -6.14 -13.64 -0.04
N VAL A 37 -5.01 -13.70 0.68
CA VAL A 37 -4.22 -14.94 0.82
C VAL A 37 -4.99 -16.03 1.57
N PHE A 38 -5.77 -15.67 2.60
CA PHE A 38 -6.52 -16.64 3.40
C PHE A 38 -7.72 -17.23 2.63
N PHE A 39 -8.45 -16.41 1.87
CA PHE A 39 -9.65 -16.84 1.16
C PHE A 39 -9.36 -17.47 -0.22
N ASP A 40 -8.44 -16.89 -1.00
CA ASP A 40 -8.16 -17.31 -2.38
C ASP A 40 -6.79 -18.02 -2.53
N GLY A 41 -5.98 -18.05 -1.48
CA GLY A 41 -4.63 -18.62 -1.52
C GLY A 41 -3.57 -17.68 -2.11
N LEU A 42 -2.30 -17.99 -1.85
CA LEU A 42 -1.16 -17.11 -2.19
C LEU A 42 -1.00 -16.87 -3.70
N SER A 43 -1.22 -17.90 -4.53
CA SER A 43 -1.10 -17.81 -6.00
C SER A 43 -2.08 -16.78 -6.59
N GLN A 44 -3.33 -16.84 -6.15
CA GLN A 44 -4.39 -15.97 -6.66
C GLN A 44 -4.32 -14.57 -6.03
N ALA A 45 -3.84 -14.46 -4.79
CA ALA A 45 -3.51 -13.21 -4.13
C ALA A 45 -2.32 -12.45 -4.77
N ILE A 46 -1.47 -13.12 -5.55
CA ILE A 46 -0.44 -12.47 -6.39
C ILE A 46 -0.99 -12.12 -7.79
N GLY A 47 -2.12 -12.70 -8.17
CA GLY A 47 -2.82 -12.45 -9.43
C GLY A 47 -3.85 -11.32 -9.35
N THR A 48 -4.99 -11.54 -10.01
CA THR A 48 -6.07 -10.55 -10.14
C THR A 48 -6.67 -10.13 -8.80
N THR A 49 -6.88 -11.07 -7.87
CA THR A 49 -7.39 -10.76 -6.51
C THR A 49 -6.45 -9.79 -5.80
N GLY A 50 -5.13 -10.01 -5.90
CA GLY A 50 -4.12 -9.12 -5.33
C GLY A 50 -4.21 -7.69 -5.86
N LEU A 51 -4.37 -7.54 -7.18
CA LEU A 51 -4.46 -6.22 -7.81
C LEU A 51 -5.70 -5.48 -7.34
N VAL A 52 -6.84 -6.17 -7.22
CA VAL A 52 -8.09 -5.58 -6.70
C VAL A 52 -7.95 -5.18 -5.24
N VAL A 53 -7.39 -6.05 -4.41
CA VAL A 53 -7.14 -5.80 -2.99
C VAL A 53 -6.26 -4.57 -2.79
N VAL A 54 -5.18 -4.48 -3.56
CA VAL A 54 -4.24 -3.36 -3.46
C VAL A 54 -4.84 -2.07 -4.01
N ALA A 55 -5.61 -2.14 -5.10
CA ALA A 55 -6.37 -1.00 -5.61
C ALA A 55 -7.35 -0.48 -4.54
N LEU A 56 -8.05 -1.38 -3.85
CA LEU A 56 -8.98 -1.04 -2.77
C LEU A 56 -8.25 -0.45 -1.56
N ALA A 57 -7.12 -1.02 -1.14
CA ALA A 57 -6.29 -0.46 -0.08
C ALA A 57 -5.80 0.95 -0.44
N GLY A 58 -5.33 1.12 -1.67
CA GLY A 58 -4.94 2.42 -2.22
C GLY A 58 -6.10 3.40 -2.22
N PHE A 59 -7.29 2.97 -2.68
CA PHE A 59 -8.51 3.76 -2.67
C PHE A 59 -8.91 4.22 -1.27
N LEU A 60 -8.90 3.33 -0.27
CA LEU A 60 -9.21 3.68 1.12
C LEU A 60 -8.17 4.66 1.70
N THR A 61 -6.90 4.47 1.34
CA THR A 61 -5.82 5.39 1.70
C THR A 61 -6.06 6.78 1.08
N GLY A 62 -6.39 6.84 -0.20
CA GLY A 62 -6.74 8.08 -0.91
C GLY A 62 -8.01 8.73 -0.38
N ALA A 63 -9.03 7.94 -0.07
CA ALA A 63 -10.26 8.43 0.54
C ALA A 63 -10.02 8.99 1.95
N SER A 64 -8.95 8.58 2.64
CA SER A 64 -8.54 9.22 3.90
C SER A 64 -7.86 10.58 3.69
N LEU A 65 -7.54 10.98 2.44
CA LEU A 65 -6.91 12.25 2.07
C LEU A 65 -7.93 13.18 1.40
N GLY A 66 -7.89 14.48 1.71
CA GLY A 66 -8.94 15.43 1.28
C GLY A 66 -8.42 16.59 0.44
N ARG A 67 -7.09 16.75 0.36
CA ARG A 67 -6.47 17.94 -0.20
C ARG A 67 -6.26 17.88 -1.69
N LYS A 68 -5.32 17.08 -2.22
CA LYS A 68 -5.00 17.02 -3.66
C LYS A 68 -4.97 15.57 -4.19
N TRP A 69 -5.46 15.33 -5.41
CA TRP A 69 -5.47 13.98 -6.00
C TRP A 69 -4.07 13.36 -6.10
N TYR A 70 -3.05 14.16 -6.42
CA TYR A 70 -1.67 13.69 -6.54
C TYR A 70 -1.03 13.33 -5.18
N GLU A 71 -1.49 13.93 -4.08
CA GLU A 71 -1.08 13.53 -2.72
C GLU A 71 -1.65 12.14 -2.42
N GLY A 72 -2.91 11.91 -2.81
CA GLY A 72 -3.55 10.59 -2.81
C GLY A 72 -2.73 9.51 -3.51
N VAL A 73 -2.29 9.80 -4.73
CA VAL A 73 -1.46 8.88 -5.54
C VAL A 73 -0.15 8.56 -4.84
N ALA A 74 0.59 9.58 -4.39
CA ALA A 74 1.91 9.40 -3.79
C ALA A 74 1.86 8.68 -2.43
N VAL A 75 0.89 9.04 -1.58
CA VAL A 75 0.70 8.42 -0.26
C VAL A 75 0.22 6.98 -0.41
N ALA A 76 -0.75 6.71 -1.30
CA ALA A 76 -1.25 5.36 -1.53
C ALA A 76 -0.18 4.44 -2.14
N PHE A 77 0.64 4.93 -3.08
CA PHE A 77 1.77 4.18 -3.61
C PHE A 77 2.70 3.69 -2.49
N ARG A 78 3.11 4.62 -1.62
CA ARG A 78 4.02 4.31 -0.50
C ARG A 78 3.39 3.37 0.51
N ALA A 79 2.15 3.65 0.89
CA ALA A 79 1.40 2.84 1.84
C ALA A 79 1.31 1.39 1.37
N VAL A 80 0.98 1.19 0.10
CA VAL A 80 0.89 -0.13 -0.52
C VAL A 80 2.24 -0.83 -0.59
N VAL A 81 3.29 -0.14 -1.05
CA VAL A 81 4.63 -0.74 -1.15
C VAL A 81 5.14 -1.16 0.22
N ILE A 82 4.97 -0.31 1.24
CA ILE A 82 5.35 -0.63 2.63
C ILE A 82 4.49 -1.79 3.14
N GLY A 83 3.18 -1.74 2.94
CA GLY A 83 2.26 -2.80 3.36
C GLY A 83 2.62 -4.16 2.74
N LEU A 84 2.93 -4.19 1.44
CA LEU A 84 3.35 -5.41 0.76
C LEU A 84 4.72 -5.89 1.21
N ALA A 85 5.67 -5.00 1.51
CA ALA A 85 6.95 -5.40 2.08
C ALA A 85 6.76 -6.08 3.45
N VAL A 86 5.86 -5.54 4.29
CA VAL A 86 5.50 -6.14 5.58
C VAL A 86 4.79 -7.48 5.38
N SER A 87 3.85 -7.57 4.44
CA SER A 87 3.17 -8.83 4.10
C SER A 87 4.14 -9.88 3.55
N ALA A 88 5.09 -9.48 2.72
CA ALA A 88 6.12 -10.37 2.17
C ALA A 88 6.97 -10.96 3.30
N LEU A 89 7.43 -10.13 4.24
CA LEU A 89 8.15 -10.60 5.43
C LEU A 89 7.29 -11.57 6.25
N ALA A 90 6.03 -11.24 6.51
CA ALA A 90 5.12 -12.10 7.27
C ALA A 90 4.89 -13.46 6.59
N VAL A 91 4.69 -13.47 5.28
CA VAL A 91 4.51 -14.69 4.47
C VAL A 91 5.80 -15.53 4.47
N THR A 92 6.96 -14.92 4.23
CA THR A 92 8.25 -15.62 4.24
C THR A 92 8.56 -16.22 5.61
N VAL A 93 8.35 -15.47 6.69
CA VAL A 93 8.53 -15.98 8.06
C VAL A 93 7.54 -17.12 8.34
N GLY A 94 6.26 -16.97 7.96
CA GLY A 94 5.24 -18.00 8.13
C GLY A 94 5.61 -19.31 7.41
N LEU A 95 6.06 -19.21 6.16
CA LEU A 95 6.50 -20.37 5.37
C LEU A 95 7.79 -21.00 5.91
N LEU A 96 8.72 -20.20 6.45
CA LEU A 96 9.92 -20.72 7.12
C LEU A 96 9.57 -21.48 8.40
N VAL A 97 8.63 -20.97 9.20
CA VAL A 97 8.13 -21.67 10.39
C VAL A 97 7.44 -22.97 9.99
N LEU A 98 6.61 -22.96 8.95
CA LEU A 98 5.97 -24.17 8.43
C LEU A 98 6.99 -25.20 7.91
N TRP A 99 8.07 -24.74 7.29
CA TRP A 99 9.18 -25.62 6.89
C TRP A 99 9.87 -26.26 8.10
N LEU A 100 10.10 -25.51 9.19
CA LEU A 100 10.68 -26.06 10.42
C LEU A 100 9.80 -27.11 11.10
N VAL A 101 8.47 -26.97 11.01
CA VAL A 101 7.51 -27.87 11.67
C VAL A 101 7.09 -29.04 10.78
N GLN A 102 6.99 -28.84 9.46
CA GLN A 102 6.54 -29.81 8.47
C GLN A 102 7.40 -29.77 7.20
N PRO A 103 8.61 -30.33 7.24
CA PRO A 103 9.58 -30.23 6.14
C PRO A 103 9.19 -31.04 4.89
N GLU A 104 8.39 -32.11 5.03
CA GLU A 104 8.03 -32.99 3.90
C GLU A 104 7.06 -32.34 2.90
N GLY A 105 6.30 -31.33 3.33
CA GLY A 105 5.32 -30.62 2.50
C GLY A 105 5.74 -29.20 2.09
N ASN A 106 6.85 -28.68 2.64
CA ASN A 106 7.24 -27.28 2.47
C ASN A 106 8.70 -27.21 2.02
N SER A 107 9.01 -26.32 1.08
CA SER A 107 10.40 -26.09 0.66
C SER A 107 10.91 -24.74 1.17
N MET A 108 12.11 -24.75 1.75
CA MET A 108 12.83 -23.53 2.12
C MET A 108 12.99 -22.58 0.92
N TYR A 109 13.25 -23.15 -0.27
CA TYR A 109 13.32 -22.39 -1.52
C TYR A 109 11.99 -21.72 -1.88
N GLY A 110 10.84 -22.38 -1.68
CA GLY A 110 9.52 -21.80 -1.89
C GLY A 110 9.23 -20.63 -0.94
N ALA A 111 9.63 -20.74 0.33
CA ALA A 111 9.50 -19.66 1.30
C ALA A 111 10.29 -18.42 0.90
N LEU A 112 11.55 -18.58 0.49
CA LEU A 112 12.42 -17.48 0.06
C LEU A 112 11.96 -16.88 -1.27
N LEU A 113 11.59 -17.70 -2.26
CA LEU A 113 11.11 -17.24 -3.56
C LEU A 113 9.82 -16.43 -3.43
N SER A 114 8.89 -16.83 -2.56
CA SER A 114 7.65 -16.09 -2.34
C SER A 114 7.89 -14.66 -1.86
N GLY A 115 8.86 -14.46 -0.95
CA GLY A 115 9.23 -13.14 -0.45
C GLY A 115 9.86 -12.27 -1.52
N VAL A 116 10.77 -12.84 -2.32
CA VAL A 116 11.41 -12.14 -3.45
C VAL A 116 10.36 -11.75 -4.50
N PHE A 117 9.43 -12.64 -4.82
CA PHE A 117 8.40 -12.38 -5.83
C PHE A 117 7.48 -11.22 -5.42
N LEU A 118 7.07 -11.18 -4.14
CA LEU A 118 6.27 -10.07 -3.59
C LEU A 118 7.04 -8.74 -3.56
N MET A 119 8.35 -8.76 -3.27
CA MET A 119 9.21 -7.58 -3.33
C MET A 119 9.37 -7.05 -4.76
N VAL A 120 9.58 -7.94 -5.74
CA VAL A 120 9.76 -7.56 -7.16
C VAL A 120 8.47 -7.03 -7.76
N LEU A 121 7.31 -7.61 -7.39
CA LEU A 121 6.02 -7.12 -7.84
C LEU A 121 5.52 -5.90 -7.05
N GLY A 122 6.11 -5.61 -5.89
CA GLY A 122 5.75 -4.50 -5.01
C GLY A 122 5.56 -3.15 -5.72
N PRO A 123 6.46 -2.72 -6.63
CA PRO A 123 6.28 -1.49 -7.41
C PRO A 123 5.06 -1.53 -8.34
N LEU A 124 4.75 -2.68 -8.95
CA LEU A 124 3.62 -2.84 -9.87
C LEU A 124 2.29 -2.78 -9.10
N PHE A 125 2.22 -3.47 -7.96
CA PHE A 125 1.10 -3.33 -7.04
C PHE A 125 1.00 -1.92 -6.46
N GLY A 126 2.14 -1.31 -6.11
CA GLY A 126 2.24 0.07 -5.68
C GLY A 126 1.59 1.02 -6.68
N PHE A 127 1.86 0.85 -7.97
CA PHE A 127 1.24 1.64 -9.04
C PHE A 127 -0.27 1.48 -9.08
N VAL A 128 -0.78 0.24 -8.98
CA VAL A 128 -2.23 -0.03 -8.92
C VAL A 128 -2.87 0.62 -7.68
N GLY A 129 -2.19 0.53 -6.54
CA GLY A 129 -2.56 1.23 -5.31
C GLY A 129 -2.58 2.75 -5.48
N ALA A 130 -1.61 3.30 -6.21
CA ALA A 130 -1.52 4.73 -6.51
C ALA A 130 -2.72 5.20 -7.36
N VAL A 131 -3.12 4.42 -8.36
CA VAL A 131 -4.32 4.68 -9.16
C VAL A 131 -5.57 4.66 -8.28
N GLY A 132 -5.71 3.63 -7.44
CA GLY A 132 -6.78 3.54 -6.46
C GLY A 132 -6.83 4.77 -5.54
N GLY A 133 -5.68 5.20 -5.01
CA GLY A 133 -5.58 6.37 -4.13
C GLY A 133 -5.92 7.70 -4.81
N GLY A 134 -5.53 7.87 -6.07
CA GLY A 134 -5.96 9.01 -6.87
C GLY A 134 -7.49 9.06 -6.98
N VAL A 135 -8.12 7.93 -7.34
CA VAL A 135 -9.58 7.82 -7.44
C VAL A 135 -10.27 8.06 -6.10
N GLY A 136 -9.78 7.46 -5.01
CA GLY A 136 -10.35 7.64 -3.67
C GLY A 136 -10.31 9.08 -3.19
N THR A 137 -9.22 9.80 -3.49
CA THR A 137 -9.09 11.21 -3.13
C THR A 137 -10.03 12.09 -3.94
N VAL A 138 -10.17 11.79 -5.24
CA VAL A 138 -11.13 12.49 -6.12
C VAL A 138 -12.56 12.28 -5.62
N LEU A 139 -12.94 11.03 -5.33
CA LEU A 139 -14.28 10.72 -4.84
C LEU A 139 -14.56 11.41 -3.51
N ARG A 140 -13.60 11.40 -2.58
CA ARG A 140 -13.76 12.12 -1.31
C ARG A 140 -14.04 13.60 -1.51
N ARG A 141 -13.34 14.27 -2.43
CA ARG A 141 -13.56 15.70 -2.72
C ARG A 141 -14.97 16.00 -3.23
N PHE A 142 -15.64 15.04 -3.85
CA PHE A 142 -17.04 15.17 -4.26
C PHE A 142 -18.02 14.95 -3.11
N VAL A 143 -17.69 14.08 -2.15
CA VAL A 143 -18.60 13.68 -1.06
C VAL A 143 -18.42 14.54 0.20
N VAL A 144 -17.21 15.03 0.45
CA VAL A 144 -16.83 15.68 1.70
C VAL A 144 -16.57 17.18 1.45
N PRO A 145 -17.25 18.08 2.18
CA PRO A 145 -17.10 19.52 2.00
C PRO A 145 -15.66 20.02 2.24
N PRO A 146 -15.21 21.04 1.49
CA PRO A 146 -13.91 21.68 1.72
C PRO A 146 -13.80 22.21 3.16
N GLY A 147 -12.70 21.90 3.84
CA GLY A 147 -12.44 22.35 5.22
C GLY A 147 -12.56 21.29 6.31
N THR A 148 -13.00 20.08 5.97
CA THR A 148 -13.00 18.91 6.88
C THR A 148 -11.82 17.96 6.59
N ASP A 149 -10.69 18.52 6.13
CA ASP A 149 -9.49 17.74 5.86
C ASP A 149 -8.87 17.21 7.15
N PRO A 150 -8.51 15.92 7.24
CA PRO A 150 -7.87 15.38 8.42
C PRO A 150 -6.49 16.03 8.62
N PRO A 151 -6.08 16.21 9.88
CA PRO A 151 -4.78 16.77 10.20
C PRO A 151 -3.65 15.89 9.63
N THR A 152 -2.57 16.56 9.24
CA THR A 152 -1.38 15.96 8.62
C THR A 152 -0.35 15.50 9.66
N TYR A 153 -0.53 15.83 10.94
CA TYR A 153 0.38 15.61 12.07
C TYR A 153 -0.27 14.76 13.17
#